data_AF-A0A0M3JKQ5-F1
#
_entry.id   AF-A0A0M3JKQ5-F1
#
_cell.length_a   1.000
_cell.length_b   1.000
_cell.length_c   1.000
_cell.angle_alpha   90.00
_cell.angle_beta   90.00
_cell.angle_gamma   90.00
#
_symmetry.space_group_name_H-M   'P 1'
#
loop_
_entity.id
_entity.type
_entity.pdbx_description
1 polymer ?
#
loop_
_entity_poly.entity_id
_entity_poly.type
_entity_poly.pdbx_seq_one_letter_code
_entity_poly.pdbx_strand_id
1 'polypeptide(L)'
;LITYGLGGEAWLNFMGNEFGHPEWLDFPREGNNQSFHYCRRQWNLADDELLRYKFLNNWDRAMNAVEEKHHFLSQGPVSFTL
;
A
#
# COMPACT_ATOMS: atom_id res chain seq x y z
N LEU A 1 -7.61 -4.48 1.62
CA LEU A 1 -8.43 -5.64 1.19
C LEU A 1 -9.81 -5.24 0.69
N ILE A 2 -10.70 -4.65 1.49
CA ILE A 2 -12.06 -4.32 1.01
C ILE A 2 -12.02 -3.41 -0.22
N THR A 3 -11.26 -2.31 -0.16
CA THR A 3 -11.02 -1.43 -1.31
C THR A 3 -10.40 -2.17 -2.50
N TYR A 4 -9.50 -3.12 -2.22
CA TYR A 4 -8.82 -3.91 -3.25
C TYR A 4 -9.81 -4.83 -3.97
N GLY A 5 -10.57 -5.65 -3.24
CA GLY A 5 -11.42 -6.68 -3.84
C GLY A 5 -12.79 -6.20 -4.32
N LEU A 6 -13.28 -5.06 -3.84
CA LEU A 6 -14.64 -4.58 -4.12
C LEU A 6 -14.70 -3.11 -4.58
N GLY A 7 -13.55 -2.43 -4.70
CA GLY A 7 -13.50 -1.00 -5.01
C GLY A 7 -13.47 -0.68 -6.52
N GLY A 8 -13.19 -1.66 -7.37
CA GLY A 8 -13.11 -1.47 -8.83
C GLY A 8 -12.28 -2.58 -9.49
N GLU A 9 -11.89 -2.32 -10.73
CA GLU A 9 -11.24 -3.27 -11.63
C GLU A 9 -9.70 -3.23 -11.58
N ALA A 10 -9.14 -2.40 -10.70
CA ALA A 10 -7.70 -2.23 -10.55
C ALA A 10 -7.33 -1.80 -9.13
N TRP A 11 -6.06 -2.00 -8.78
CA TRP A 11 -5.49 -1.56 -7.51
C TRP A 11 -4.30 -0.64 -7.74
N LEU A 12 -4.18 0.38 -6.90
CA LEU A 12 -3.02 1.26 -6.83
C LEU A 12 -2.68 1.50 -5.37
N ASN A 13 -1.38 1.47 -5.07
CA ASN A 13 -0.87 1.81 -3.75
C ASN A 13 0.26 2.83 -3.85
N PHE A 14 0.30 3.78 -2.92
CA PHE A 14 1.36 4.79 -2.87
C PHE A 14 2.56 4.26 -2.08
N MET A 15 3.78 4.55 -2.55
CA MET A 15 5.01 4.01 -1.96
C MET A 15 5.11 4.20 -0.44
N GLY A 16 5.34 3.12 0.29
CA GLY A 16 5.41 3.06 1.74
C GLY A 16 4.09 2.66 2.42
N ASN A 17 2.95 2.84 1.77
CA ASN A 17 1.65 2.51 2.38
C ASN A 17 1.45 0.98 2.49
N GLU A 18 2.11 0.18 1.66
CA GLU A 18 2.06 -1.30 1.67
C GLU A 18 2.52 -1.90 3.01
N PHE A 19 3.43 -1.23 3.71
CA PHE A 19 3.89 -1.64 5.04
C PHE A 19 3.43 -0.71 6.16
N GLY A 20 2.56 0.27 5.86
CA GLY A 20 2.09 1.25 6.83
C GLY A 20 3.19 2.17 7.32
N HIS A 21 3.97 2.75 6.38
CA HIS A 21 5.03 3.71 6.68
C HIS A 21 4.52 4.81 7.64
N PRO A 22 5.22 5.08 8.76
CA PRO A 22 4.78 6.04 9.75
C PRO A 22 4.95 7.48 9.26
N GLU A 23 4.57 8.44 10.10
CA GLU A 23 4.71 9.88 9.84
C GLU A 23 3.90 10.33 8.60
N TRP A 24 4.36 11.35 7.88
CA TRP A 24 3.74 11.91 6.70
C TRP A 24 4.82 12.34 5.69
N LEU A 25 4.43 12.58 4.44
CA LEU A 25 5.32 13.15 3.42
C LEU A 25 5.17 14.67 3.43
N ASP A 26 6.27 15.40 3.65
CA ASP A 26 6.33 16.86 3.51
C ASP A 26 7.55 17.25 2.67
N PHE A 27 7.32 18.03 1.62
CA PHE A 27 8.37 18.51 0.73
C PHE A 27 9.03 19.77 1.31
N PRO A 28 10.30 20.05 0.97
CA PRO A 28 10.95 21.31 1.34
C PRO A 28 10.13 22.52 0.88
N ARG A 29 9.82 23.40 1.82
CA ARG A 29 9.08 24.66 1.58
C ARG A 29 9.40 25.67 2.67
N GLU A 30 9.03 26.93 2.46
CA GLU A 30 9.31 27.99 3.44
C GLU A 30 8.72 27.67 4.83
N GLY A 31 7.48 27.17 4.88
CA GLY A 31 6.80 26.81 6.13
C GLY A 31 7.38 25.60 6.88
N ASN A 32 8.44 24.97 6.37
CA ASN A 32 9.22 23.95 7.10
C ASN A 32 10.73 24.19 7.01
N ASN A 33 11.15 25.43 6.75
CA ASN A 33 12.56 25.84 6.64
C ASN A 33 13.33 25.06 5.57
N GLN A 34 12.70 24.75 4.44
CA GLN A 34 13.31 23.95 3.35
C GLN A 34 13.78 22.56 3.83
N SER A 35 13.09 21.97 4.80
CA SER A 35 13.48 20.71 5.41
C SER A 35 13.19 19.52 4.49
N PHE A 36 14.16 18.61 4.39
CA PHE A 36 14.03 17.32 3.71
C PHE A 36 13.71 16.17 4.66
N HIS A 37 13.54 16.44 5.96
CA HIS A 37 13.42 15.39 6.99
C HIS A 37 12.28 14.39 6.73
N TYR A 38 11.13 14.88 6.27
CA TYR A 38 9.95 14.07 5.94
C TYR A 38 9.86 13.71 4.45
N CYS A 39 10.75 14.24 3.60
CA CYS A 39 10.79 13.98 2.16
C CYS A 39 11.58 12.70 1.84
N ARG A 40 11.24 11.58 2.51
CA ARG A 40 11.97 10.31 2.40
C ARG A 40 11.06 9.09 2.62
N ARG A 41 11.65 7.89 2.43
CA ARG A 41 11.07 6.61 2.84
C ARG A 41 12.05 5.84 3.73
N GLN A 42 11.51 5.25 4.80
CA GLN A 42 12.22 4.48 5.81
C GLN A 42 12.08 2.98 5.51
N TRP A 43 12.69 2.52 4.41
CA TRP A 43 12.56 1.14 3.95
C TRP A 43 13.01 0.10 4.99
N ASN A 44 14.00 0.47 5.80
CA ASN A 44 14.50 -0.35 6.90
C ASN A 44 13.40 -0.78 7.90
N LEU A 45 12.29 -0.03 8.01
CA LEU A 45 11.19 -0.39 8.91
C LEU A 45 10.53 -1.71 8.50
N ALA A 46 10.41 -1.98 7.20
CA ALA A 46 9.81 -3.20 6.67
C ALA A 46 10.74 -4.42 6.78
N ASP A 47 12.06 -4.19 6.81
CA ASP A 47 13.09 -5.22 6.86
C ASP A 47 13.50 -5.61 8.30
N ASP A 48 13.28 -4.72 9.28
CA ASP A 48 13.69 -4.95 10.66
C ASP A 48 12.81 -6.02 11.34
N GLU A 49 13.45 -7.13 11.71
CA GLU A 49 12.80 -8.27 12.36
C GLU A 49 12.27 -7.98 13.77
N LEU A 50 12.74 -6.93 14.44
CA LEU A 50 12.22 -6.52 15.75
C LEU A 50 10.97 -5.65 15.63
N LEU A 51 10.69 -5.11 14.44
CA LEU A 51 9.52 -4.27 14.18
C LEU A 51 8.35 -5.07 13.60
N ARG A 52 7.18 -4.44 13.58
CA ARG A 52 5.91 -5.06 13.16
C ARG A 52 5.46 -4.69 11.75
N TYR A 53 6.11 -3.73 11.08
CA TYR A 53 5.76 -3.31 9.71
C TYR A 53 5.87 -4.46 8.70
N LYS A 54 6.78 -5.41 8.93
CA LYS A 54 6.92 -6.65 8.16
C LYS A 54 5.61 -7.44 8.02
N PHE A 55 4.71 -7.38 9.00
CA PHE A 55 3.43 -8.08 8.92
C PHE A 55 2.48 -7.44 7.90
N LEU A 56 2.46 -6.10 7.82
CA LEU A 56 1.69 -5.39 6.80
C LEU A 56 2.29 -5.60 5.41
N ASN A 57 3.62 -5.53 5.30
CA ASN A 57 4.33 -5.80 4.05
C ASN A 57 4.06 -7.22 3.51
N ASN A 58 4.11 -8.23 4.39
CA ASN A 58 3.83 -9.61 4.03
C ASN A 58 2.36 -9.82 3.66
N TRP A 59 1.44 -9.11 4.34
CA TRP A 59 0.02 -9.13 3.99
C TRP A 59 -0.23 -8.53 2.61
N ASP A 60 0.36 -7.38 2.28
CA ASP A 60 0.22 -6.76 0.96
C ASP A 60 0.77 -7.66 -0.15
N ARG A 61 1.93 -8.29 0.08
CA ARG A 61 2.49 -9.29 -0.84
C ARG A 61 1.55 -10.47 -1.05
N ALA A 62 0.97 -11.01 0.03
CA ALA A 62 0.02 -12.12 -0.05
C ALA A 62 -1.27 -11.71 -0.79
N MET A 63 -1.78 -10.50 -0.54
CA MET A 63 -2.96 -9.96 -1.21
C MET A 63 -2.75 -9.89 -2.73
N ASN A 64 -1.62 -9.34 -3.19
CA ASN A 64 -1.30 -9.28 -4.62
C ASN A 64 -1.07 -10.68 -5.22
N ALA A 65 -0.43 -11.60 -4.50
CA ALA A 65 -0.26 -12.98 -4.97
C ALA A 65 -1.60 -13.73 -5.13
N VAL A 66 -2.59 -13.44 -4.27
CA VAL A 66 -3.94 -14.00 -4.40
C VAL A 66 -4.65 -13.42 -5.62
N GLU A 67 -4.48 -12.11 -5.90
CA GLU A 67 -5.01 -11.51 -7.12
C GLU A 67 -4.37 -12.10 -8.37
N GLU A 68 -3.04 -12.19 -8.45
CA GLU A 68 -2.32 -12.79 -9.58
C GLU A 68 -2.77 -14.23 -9.86
N LYS A 69 -3.17 -14.97 -8.82
CA LYS A 69 -3.65 -16.36 -8.97
C LYS A 69 -5.11 -16.46 -9.42
N HIS A 70 -5.95 -15.54 -8.99
CA HIS A 70 -7.41 -15.65 -9.12
C HIS A 70 -8.03 -14.61 -10.06
N HIS A 71 -7.25 -13.60 -10.46
CA HIS A 71 -7.57 -12.51 -11.37
C HIS A 71 -8.89 -11.80 -11.07
N PHE A 72 -9.29 -11.72 -9.80
CA PHE A 72 -10.62 -11.26 -9.40
C PHE A 72 -10.86 -9.76 -9.69
N LEU A 73 -9.81 -8.95 -9.84
CA LEU A 73 -9.97 -7.54 -10.26
C LEU A 73 -10.51 -7.43 -11.69
N SER A 74 -10.16 -8.37 -12.57
CA SER A 74 -10.54 -8.35 -13.98
C SER A 74 -11.86 -9.06 -14.29
N GLN A 75 -12.50 -9.69 -13.29
CA GLN A 75 -13.74 -10.47 -13.49
C GLN A 75 -15.00 -9.61 -13.62
N GLY A 76 -14.92 -8.31 -13.30
CA GLY A 76 -16.07 -7.41 -13.28
C GLY A 76 -17.10 -7.76 -12.19
N PRO A 77 -18.12 -6.92 -11.98
CA PRO A 77 -19.18 -7.22 -11.03
C PRO A 77 -20.04 -8.39 -11.52
N VAL A 78 -20.48 -9.24 -10.59
CA VAL A 78 -21.41 -10.34 -10.89
C VAL A 78 -22.70 -9.77 -11.47
N SER A 79 -23.00 -10.10 -12.73
CA SER A 79 -24.29 -9.80 -13.34
C SER A 79 -25.26 -10.95 -13.11
N PHE A 80 -26.33 -10.71 -12.35
CA PHE A 80 -27.45 -11.64 -12.28
C PHE A 80 -28.44 -11.28 -13.39
N THR A 81 -28.54 -12.14 -14.40
CA THR A 81 -29.62 -12.07 -15.38
C THR A 81 -30.83 -12.83 -14.82
N LEU A 82 -31.97 -12.14 -14.68
CA LEU A 82 -33.26 -12.73 -14.32
C LEU A 82 -33.88 -13.48 -15.50
#